data_AF-A0A953DHX7-F1
#
_entry.id   AF-A0A953DHX7-F1
#
_cell.length_a   1.000
_cell.length_b   1.000
_cell.length_c   1.000
_cell.angle_alpha   90.00
_cell.angle_beta   90.00
_cell.angle_gamma   90.00
#
_symmetry.space_group_name_H-M   'P 1'
#
loop_
_entity.id
_entity.type
_entity.pdbx_description
1 polymer ?
#
loop_
_entity_poly.entity_id
_entity_poly.type
_entity_poly.pdbx_seq_one_letter_code
_entity_poly.pdbx_strand_id
1 'polypeptide(L)'
;MGLASGGIVIEHVVKRFGERAVVDDLTLHIQPGELFVLVGPSGCGKTTTLRLLAGLEPVSEGRIYFGERLVNDIRPRDRNVAMVFQDYAIFPHLTVFENIAYGLRARHAPRGLINERVTSAARLFRIEHLLGRKPRQLSGGERQRVALARAMVRDATLYLYDEPLANLDAQLRHQAREDILTLHRQKGQPAVYVTHDQAEAMALGDRIAVMRDGKLQQVGSGLDLYERPCNQFVAFFIGTPGINLFEVEVRPDERPEHGGRLRLVHPAFSLPVPAEFQTQVVPYLGQRLTLGIRPEHLQPPRRADFAVSEDSTIRGLVNVIEPTVSGCTVYLSTLEPTPRDFVATLKARLPGSYLGRDIPLAVNLRKIHLFDPADGRALLHGAAAAVPVPAAAVPVPAAVNGRSAGDETDRQGKATVQEPAKEQQTSEASTEREEQA
;
A
#
# COMPACT_ATOMS: atom_id res chain seq x y z
N MET A 1 -17.74 -18.32 -12.47
CA MET A 1 -16.81 -19.01 -11.55
C MET A 1 -17.07 -18.42 -10.19
N GLY A 2 -17.60 -19.21 -9.24
CA GLY A 2 -17.96 -18.74 -7.90
C GLY A 2 -16.76 -18.16 -7.15
N LEU A 3 -17.02 -17.29 -6.18
CA LEU A 3 -16.00 -16.75 -5.28
C LEU A 3 -15.24 -17.92 -4.67
N ALA A 4 -13.95 -18.04 -4.97
CA ALA A 4 -13.13 -19.11 -4.42
C ALA A 4 -13.21 -19.07 -2.89
N SER A 5 -13.47 -20.20 -2.24
CA SER A 5 -13.59 -20.25 -0.79
C SER A 5 -12.30 -19.74 -0.15
N GLY A 6 -12.40 -18.69 0.67
CA GLY A 6 -11.25 -18.10 1.38
C GLY A 6 -10.67 -16.82 0.78
N GLY A 7 -11.21 -16.30 -0.33
CA GLY A 7 -10.85 -14.97 -0.83
C GLY A 7 -11.55 -13.84 -0.06
N ILE A 8 -11.02 -12.62 -0.16
CA ILE A 8 -11.67 -11.40 0.36
C ILE A 8 -11.99 -10.50 -0.82
N VAL A 9 -13.24 -10.04 -0.90
CA VAL A 9 -13.69 -9.12 -1.95
C VAL A 9 -14.18 -7.83 -1.32
N ILE A 10 -13.69 -6.71 -1.84
CA ILE A 10 -14.11 -5.36 -1.52
C ILE A 10 -14.72 -4.80 -2.80
N GLU A 11 -15.99 -4.45 -2.79
CA GLU A 11 -16.73 -3.93 -3.95
C GLU A 11 -17.20 -2.50 -3.68
N HIS A 12 -16.66 -1.55 -4.45
CA HIS A 12 -17.07 -0.14 -4.44
C HIS A 12 -17.17 0.45 -3.02
N VAL A 13 -16.22 0.09 -2.15
CA VAL A 13 -16.28 0.50 -0.74
C VAL A 13 -15.92 1.97 -0.59
N VAL A 14 -16.81 2.69 0.08
CA VAL A 14 -16.60 4.09 0.47
C VAL A 14 -16.65 4.17 1.99
N LYS A 15 -15.73 4.96 2.56
CA LYS A 15 -15.77 5.36 3.97
C LYS A 15 -15.65 6.87 4.08
N ARG A 16 -16.70 7.50 4.65
CA ARG A 16 -16.72 8.93 4.97
C ARG A 16 -16.65 9.17 6.48
N PHE A 17 -16.00 10.26 6.84
CA PHE A 17 -16.07 10.87 8.17
C PHE A 17 -16.61 12.30 7.99
N GLY A 18 -17.88 12.51 8.34
CA GLY A 18 -18.61 13.70 7.90
C GLY A 18 -18.69 13.74 6.38
N GLU A 19 -18.36 14.87 5.77
CA GLU A 19 -18.37 15.06 4.31
C GLU A 19 -17.12 14.48 3.61
N ARG A 20 -16.04 14.21 4.36
CA ARG A 20 -14.77 13.78 3.78
C ARG A 20 -14.74 12.27 3.52
N ALA A 21 -14.60 11.87 2.26
CA ALA A 21 -14.26 10.50 1.90
C ALA A 21 -12.77 10.21 2.18
N VAL A 22 -12.49 9.19 2.98
CA VAL A 22 -11.13 8.73 3.32
C VAL A 22 -10.76 7.45 2.57
N VAL A 23 -11.77 6.66 2.20
CA VAL A 23 -11.67 5.59 1.21
C VAL A 23 -12.78 5.87 0.19
N ASP A 24 -12.42 5.94 -1.09
CA ASP A 24 -13.31 6.37 -2.17
C ASP A 24 -13.30 5.34 -3.30
N ASP A 25 -14.45 4.71 -3.52
CA ASP A 25 -14.71 3.67 -4.52
C ASP A 25 -13.66 2.55 -4.58
N LEU A 26 -13.30 2.01 -3.41
CA LEU A 26 -12.28 0.97 -3.33
C LEU A 26 -12.84 -0.38 -3.78
N THR A 27 -12.28 -0.90 -4.87
CA THR A 27 -12.55 -2.26 -5.35
C THR A 27 -11.27 -3.09 -5.35
N LEU A 28 -11.26 -4.19 -4.61
CA LEU A 28 -10.10 -5.08 -4.45
C LEU A 28 -10.53 -6.54 -4.32
N HIS A 29 -9.69 -7.44 -4.83
CA HIS A 29 -9.84 -8.88 -4.65
C HIS A 29 -8.54 -9.47 -4.12
N ILE A 30 -8.59 -10.00 -2.90
CA ILE A 30 -7.50 -10.70 -2.23
C ILE A 30 -7.75 -12.20 -2.37
N GLN A 31 -6.77 -12.90 -2.93
CA GLN A 31 -6.84 -14.33 -3.21
C GLN A 31 -6.71 -15.16 -1.92
N PRO A 32 -7.26 -16.38 -1.88
CA PRO A 32 -7.01 -17.30 -0.78
C PRO A 32 -5.51 -17.52 -0.57
N GLY A 33 -5.06 -17.43 0.70
CA GLY A 33 -3.66 -17.67 1.07
C GLY A 33 -2.67 -16.58 0.63
N GLU A 34 -3.16 -15.45 0.08
CA GLU A 34 -2.30 -14.36 -0.37
C GLU A 34 -1.85 -13.46 0.78
N LEU A 35 -0.58 -13.03 0.77
CA LEU A 35 -0.08 -11.90 1.55
C LEU A 35 -0.20 -10.61 0.73
N PHE A 36 -1.33 -9.92 0.88
CA PHE A 36 -1.65 -8.69 0.16
C PHE A 36 -1.17 -7.46 0.90
N VAL A 37 -0.43 -6.57 0.24
CA VAL A 37 0.09 -5.35 0.86
C VAL A 37 -0.68 -4.12 0.41
N LEU A 38 -1.06 -3.26 1.35
CA LEU A 38 -1.53 -1.89 1.09
C LEU A 38 -0.39 -0.92 1.38
N VAL A 39 0.01 -0.13 0.38
CA VAL A 39 1.06 0.88 0.50
C VAL A 39 0.60 2.22 -0.05
N GLY A 40 1.16 3.31 0.47
CA GLY A 40 0.82 4.65 0.05
C GLY A 40 1.21 5.70 1.09
N PRO A 41 1.09 7.00 0.77
CA PRO A 41 1.41 8.09 1.70
C PRO A 41 0.59 8.05 2.99
N SER A 42 1.06 8.75 4.02
CA SER A 42 0.29 8.95 5.24
C SER A 42 -1.07 9.59 4.93
N GLY A 43 -2.13 9.06 5.55
CA GLY A 43 -3.49 9.57 5.36
C GLY A 43 -4.22 9.11 4.10
N CYS A 44 -3.65 8.22 3.25
CA CYS A 44 -4.33 7.76 2.03
C CYS A 44 -5.42 6.69 2.24
N GLY A 45 -5.77 6.35 3.49
CA GLY A 45 -6.86 5.43 3.82
C GLY A 45 -6.48 3.99 4.16
N LYS A 46 -5.19 3.61 4.16
CA LYS A 46 -4.73 2.21 4.40
C LYS A 46 -5.24 1.61 5.73
N THR A 47 -4.95 2.27 6.85
CA THR A 47 -5.40 1.85 8.18
C THR A 47 -6.92 1.87 8.29
N THR A 48 -7.58 2.83 7.64
CA THR A 48 -9.05 2.86 7.57
C THR A 48 -9.59 1.62 6.84
N THR A 49 -9.06 1.27 5.67
CA THR A 49 -9.40 0.04 4.94
C THR A 49 -9.21 -1.20 5.81
N LEU A 50 -8.09 -1.29 6.54
CA LEU A 50 -7.83 -2.41 7.43
C LEU A 50 -8.82 -2.48 8.60
N ARG A 51 -9.22 -1.34 9.18
CA ARG A 51 -10.29 -1.28 10.20
C ARG A 51 -11.67 -1.63 9.65
N LEU A 52 -11.98 -1.29 8.41
CA LEU A 52 -13.21 -1.71 7.71
C LEU A 52 -13.25 -3.23 7.56
N LEU A 53 -12.13 -3.86 7.18
CA LEU A 53 -12.02 -5.34 7.12
C LEU A 53 -12.21 -5.97 8.50
N ALA A 54 -11.57 -5.40 9.53
CA ALA A 54 -11.68 -5.88 10.92
C ALA A 54 -13.08 -5.68 11.54
N GLY A 55 -13.90 -4.81 10.96
CA GLY A 55 -15.21 -4.39 11.49
C GLY A 55 -15.12 -3.38 12.62
N LEU A 56 -13.94 -2.82 12.86
CA LEU A 56 -13.72 -1.75 13.85
C LEU A 56 -14.28 -0.42 13.39
N GLU A 57 -14.56 -0.29 12.10
CA GLU A 57 -15.23 0.84 11.48
C GLU A 57 -16.37 0.34 10.59
N PRO A 58 -17.57 0.98 10.62
CA PRO A 58 -18.64 0.66 9.69
C PRO A 58 -18.31 1.19 8.29
N VAL A 59 -18.74 0.45 7.28
CA VAL A 59 -18.69 0.84 5.86
C VAL A 59 -19.77 1.89 5.60
N SER A 60 -19.47 2.96 4.85
CA SER A 60 -20.48 3.96 4.47
C SER A 60 -21.28 3.48 3.25
N GLU A 61 -20.60 2.98 2.22
CA GLU A 61 -21.20 2.41 1.01
C GLU A 61 -20.35 1.26 0.48
N GLY A 62 -20.91 0.42 -0.38
CA GLY A 62 -20.24 -0.75 -0.95
C GLY A 62 -20.30 -1.98 -0.04
N ARG A 63 -19.59 -3.05 -0.44
CA ARG A 63 -19.72 -4.37 0.17
C ARG A 63 -18.37 -5.03 0.40
N ILE A 64 -18.24 -5.71 1.54
CA ILE A 64 -17.08 -6.52 1.88
C ILE A 64 -17.54 -7.96 2.08
N TYR A 65 -16.92 -8.88 1.34
CA TYR A 65 -17.21 -10.31 1.41
C TYR A 65 -15.99 -11.10 1.86
N PHE A 66 -16.20 -12.05 2.77
CA PHE A 66 -15.22 -13.07 3.14
C PHE A 66 -15.72 -14.40 2.57
N GLY A 67 -15.10 -14.87 1.49
CA GLY A 67 -15.71 -15.87 0.62
C GLY A 67 -17.05 -15.36 0.09
N GLU A 68 -18.13 -16.12 0.29
CA GLU A 68 -19.49 -15.74 -0.12
C GLU A 68 -20.25 -14.92 0.94
N ARG A 69 -19.68 -14.72 2.13
CA ARG A 69 -20.36 -14.09 3.27
C ARG A 69 -20.14 -12.58 3.26
N LEU A 70 -21.22 -11.80 3.11
CA LEU A 70 -21.21 -10.34 3.35
C LEU A 70 -20.93 -10.05 4.83
N VAL A 71 -19.92 -9.23 5.13
CA VAL A 71 -19.46 -8.99 6.52
C VAL A 71 -19.75 -7.59 7.07
N ASN A 72 -20.33 -6.67 6.28
CA ASN A 72 -20.54 -5.27 6.65
C ASN A 72 -21.14 -5.09 8.06
N ASP A 73 -22.23 -5.80 8.38
CA ASP A 73 -22.97 -5.65 9.64
C ASP A 73 -22.53 -6.64 10.74
N ILE A 74 -21.46 -7.38 10.50
CA ILE A 74 -20.95 -8.39 11.44
C ILE A 74 -20.02 -7.73 12.44
N ARG A 75 -20.27 -7.96 13.73
CA ARG A 75 -19.44 -7.41 14.81
C ARG A 75 -17.98 -7.90 14.70
N PRO A 76 -16.98 -7.10 15.08
CA PRO A 76 -15.55 -7.49 15.03
C PRO A 76 -15.25 -8.87 15.62
N ARG A 77 -15.88 -9.19 16.76
CA ARG A 77 -15.71 -10.48 17.44
C ARG A 77 -16.12 -11.67 16.58
N ASP A 78 -17.16 -11.50 15.76
CA ASP A 78 -17.84 -12.54 14.98
C ASP A 78 -17.36 -12.60 13.51
N ARG A 79 -16.49 -11.67 13.10
CA ARG A 79 -15.85 -11.63 11.77
C ARG A 79 -14.68 -12.60 11.61
N ASN A 80 -14.27 -13.26 12.69
CA ASN A 80 -13.16 -14.21 12.72
C ASN A 80 -11.82 -13.70 12.15
N VAL A 81 -11.46 -12.45 12.40
CA VAL A 81 -10.15 -11.87 11.99
C VAL A 81 -9.11 -11.94 13.11
N ALA A 82 -7.83 -12.06 12.76
CA ALA A 82 -6.72 -11.82 13.68
C ALA A 82 -6.05 -10.49 13.29
N MET A 83 -5.84 -9.58 14.23
CA MET A 83 -5.21 -8.28 13.94
C MET A 83 -4.00 -8.06 14.84
N VAL A 84 -2.91 -7.59 14.24
CA VAL A 84 -1.70 -7.10 14.90
C VAL A 84 -1.65 -5.60 14.68
N PHE A 85 -1.76 -4.85 15.79
CA PHE A 85 -1.77 -3.40 15.80
C PHE A 85 -0.35 -2.84 15.78
N GLN A 86 -0.21 -1.58 15.36
CA GLN A 86 1.06 -0.84 15.32
C GLN A 86 1.72 -0.73 16.71
N ASP A 87 0.94 -0.52 17.76
CA ASP A 87 1.37 -0.48 19.16
C ASP A 87 1.42 -1.87 19.83
N TYR A 88 1.16 -2.92 19.04
CA TYR A 88 1.03 -4.32 19.42
C TYR A 88 -0.22 -4.65 20.28
N ALA A 89 -0.88 -3.65 20.88
CA ALA A 89 -2.05 -3.77 21.74
C ALA A 89 -1.97 -4.94 22.75
N ILE A 90 -0.83 -5.10 23.43
CA ILE A 90 -0.60 -6.17 24.42
C ILE A 90 -1.10 -5.71 25.77
N PHE A 91 -1.82 -6.57 26.50
CA PHE A 91 -2.38 -6.22 27.80
C PHE A 91 -1.27 -6.08 28.86
N PRO A 92 -1.05 -4.89 29.44
CA PRO A 92 0.10 -4.62 30.30
C PRO A 92 0.03 -5.34 31.65
N HIS A 93 -1.18 -5.68 32.11
CA HIS A 93 -1.42 -6.33 33.39
C HIS A 93 -1.26 -7.85 33.35
N LEU A 94 -1.34 -8.45 32.15
CA LEU A 94 -1.22 -9.89 31.90
C LEU A 94 0.23 -10.29 31.61
N THR A 95 0.60 -11.52 31.96
CA THR A 95 1.86 -12.14 31.54
C THR A 95 1.87 -12.44 30.04
N VAL A 96 3.02 -12.79 29.48
CA VAL A 96 3.15 -13.21 28.08
C VAL A 96 2.25 -14.42 27.79
N PHE A 97 2.27 -15.44 28.66
CA PHE A 97 1.38 -16.60 28.51
C PHE A 97 -0.09 -16.19 28.46
N GLU A 98 -0.51 -15.32 29.38
CA GLU A 98 -1.90 -14.87 29.46
C GLU A 98 -2.31 -14.02 28.26
N ASN A 99 -1.40 -13.19 27.75
CA ASN A 99 -1.61 -12.41 26.53
C ASN A 99 -1.88 -13.30 25.31
N ILE A 100 -1.07 -14.33 25.13
CA ILE A 100 -1.24 -15.29 24.02
C ILE A 100 -2.53 -16.11 24.24
N ALA A 101 -2.77 -16.58 25.47
CA ALA A 101 -3.94 -17.41 25.80
C ALA A 101 -5.28 -16.67 25.77
N TYR A 102 -5.29 -15.32 25.86
CA TYR A 102 -6.49 -14.51 26.06
C TYR A 102 -7.63 -14.84 25.09
N GLY A 103 -7.35 -14.85 23.78
CA GLY A 103 -8.35 -15.10 22.75
C GLY A 103 -8.91 -16.54 22.77
N LEU A 104 -8.11 -17.52 23.20
CA LEU A 104 -8.56 -18.90 23.38
C LEU A 104 -9.46 -19.04 24.60
N ARG A 105 -9.10 -18.39 25.72
CA ARG A 105 -9.90 -18.36 26.96
C ARG A 105 -11.26 -17.71 26.73
N ALA A 106 -11.31 -16.60 26.00
CA ALA A 106 -12.54 -15.90 25.67
C ALA A 106 -13.51 -16.73 24.80
N ARG A 107 -13.02 -17.78 24.14
CA ARG A 107 -13.80 -18.77 23.38
C ARG A 107 -13.99 -20.09 24.13
N HIS A 108 -13.69 -20.13 25.42
CA HIS A 108 -13.89 -21.29 26.29
C HIS A 108 -13.12 -22.55 25.80
N ALA A 109 -11.95 -22.37 25.18
CA ALA A 109 -11.12 -23.49 24.76
C ALA A 109 -10.64 -24.33 25.97
N PRO A 110 -10.52 -25.66 25.83
CA PRO A 110 -10.03 -26.53 26.91
C PRO A 110 -8.61 -26.14 27.37
N ARG A 111 -8.33 -26.25 28.68
CA ARG A 111 -7.04 -25.87 29.28
C ARG A 111 -5.83 -26.58 28.63
N GLY A 112 -5.96 -27.87 28.33
CA GLY A 112 -4.90 -28.63 27.66
C GLY A 112 -4.53 -28.06 26.29
N LEU A 113 -5.55 -27.77 25.48
CA LEU A 113 -5.40 -27.15 24.16
C LEU A 113 -4.79 -25.73 24.25
N ILE A 114 -5.17 -24.96 25.26
CA ILE A 114 -4.57 -23.63 25.50
C ILE A 114 -3.08 -23.78 25.75
N ASN A 115 -2.68 -24.67 26.67
CA ASN A 115 -1.28 -24.85 27.02
C ASN A 115 -0.45 -25.32 25.82
N GLU A 116 -0.98 -26.27 25.05
CA GLU A 116 -0.37 -26.78 23.84
C GLU A 116 -0.16 -25.66 22.80
N ARG A 117 -1.23 -24.93 22.45
CA ARG A 117 -1.16 -23.87 21.44
C ARG A 117 -0.24 -22.73 21.85
N VAL A 118 -0.31 -22.30 23.11
CA VAL A 118 0.56 -21.23 23.63
C VAL A 118 2.02 -21.66 23.62
N THR A 119 2.33 -22.88 24.06
CA THR A 119 3.71 -23.41 24.06
C THR A 119 4.26 -23.54 22.65
N SER A 120 3.47 -24.09 21.71
CA SER A 120 3.87 -24.20 20.31
C SER A 120 4.10 -22.84 19.65
N ALA A 121 3.24 -21.86 19.89
CA ALA A 121 3.45 -20.50 19.40
C ALA A 121 4.67 -19.83 20.03
N ALA A 122 4.89 -20.02 21.33
CA ALA A 122 6.04 -19.45 22.03
C ALA A 122 7.37 -20.03 21.53
N ARG A 123 7.40 -21.33 21.19
CA ARG A 123 8.54 -21.99 20.51
C ARG A 123 8.84 -21.35 19.17
N LEU A 124 7.81 -21.25 18.32
CA LEU A 124 7.94 -20.74 16.97
C LEU A 124 8.55 -19.33 16.94
N PHE A 125 8.12 -18.47 17.86
CA PHE A 125 8.64 -17.10 17.97
C PHE A 125 9.77 -16.94 19.00
N ARG A 126 10.38 -18.02 19.50
CA ARG A 126 11.54 -17.98 20.41
C ARG A 126 11.31 -17.14 21.68
N ILE A 127 10.11 -17.21 22.24
CA ILE A 127 9.68 -16.45 23.45
C ILE A 127 9.28 -17.34 24.63
N GLU A 128 9.58 -18.64 24.61
CA GLU A 128 9.26 -19.58 25.71
C GLU A 128 9.77 -19.10 27.08
N HIS A 129 11.01 -18.64 27.13
CA HIS A 129 11.67 -18.12 28.33
C HIS A 129 11.04 -16.82 28.87
N LEU A 130 10.12 -16.21 28.12
CA LEU A 130 9.43 -14.97 28.48
C LEU A 130 8.01 -15.20 28.96
N LEU A 131 7.48 -16.45 28.90
CA LEU A 131 6.07 -16.75 29.19
C LEU A 131 5.57 -16.22 30.55
N GLY A 132 6.42 -16.24 31.57
CA GLY A 132 6.10 -15.73 32.91
C GLY A 132 6.31 -14.22 33.12
N ARG A 133 6.86 -13.50 32.15
CA ARG A 133 7.14 -12.06 32.26
C ARG A 133 5.92 -11.22 31.90
N LYS A 134 5.89 -9.95 32.34
CA LYS A 134 4.90 -8.95 31.92
C LYS A 134 5.47 -8.03 30.82
N PRO A 135 4.63 -7.38 29.98
CA PRO A 135 5.07 -6.56 28.84
C PRO A 135 6.08 -5.46 29.16
N ARG A 136 6.02 -4.87 30.36
CA ARG A 136 6.98 -3.85 30.84
C ARG A 136 8.42 -4.36 30.98
N GLN A 137 8.61 -5.69 31.01
CA GLN A 137 9.91 -6.36 31.15
C GLN A 137 10.46 -6.85 29.80
N LEU A 138 9.82 -6.46 28.69
CA LEU A 138 10.14 -6.91 27.34
C LEU A 138 10.71 -5.75 26.52
N SER A 139 11.59 -6.05 25.58
CA SER A 139 12.01 -5.17 24.49
C SER A 139 10.90 -4.96 23.46
N GLY A 140 11.10 -4.02 22.52
CA GLY A 140 10.15 -3.77 21.43
C GLY A 140 9.93 -4.99 20.53
N GLY A 141 11.00 -5.66 20.12
CA GLY A 141 10.92 -6.88 19.30
C GLY A 141 10.30 -8.06 20.05
N GLU A 142 10.56 -8.21 21.35
CA GLU A 142 9.88 -9.24 22.15
C GLU A 142 8.39 -8.99 22.25
N ARG A 143 7.96 -7.75 22.53
CA ARG A 143 6.53 -7.38 22.53
C ARG A 143 5.88 -7.73 21.20
N GLN A 144 6.49 -7.36 20.09
CA GLN A 144 5.99 -7.72 18.79
C GLN A 144 5.81 -9.23 18.61
N ARG A 145 6.81 -10.03 18.99
CA ARG A 145 6.71 -11.50 18.92
C ARG A 145 5.60 -12.06 19.80
N VAL A 146 5.31 -11.44 20.95
CA VAL A 146 4.11 -11.79 21.75
C VAL A 146 2.82 -11.49 20.99
N ALA A 147 2.73 -10.36 20.29
CA ALA A 147 1.55 -10.03 19.48
C ALA A 147 1.37 -10.98 18.29
N LEU A 148 2.47 -11.36 17.61
CA LEU A 148 2.46 -12.38 16.56
C LEU A 148 2.06 -13.76 17.11
N ALA A 149 2.59 -14.17 18.25
CA ALA A 149 2.19 -15.41 18.92
C ALA A 149 0.70 -15.41 19.29
N ARG A 150 0.17 -14.27 19.76
CA ARG A 150 -1.27 -14.09 20.03
C ARG A 150 -2.12 -14.23 18.77
N ALA A 151 -1.66 -13.73 17.63
CA ALA A 151 -2.32 -13.94 16.35
C ALA A 151 -2.22 -15.42 15.90
N MET A 152 -1.06 -16.05 16.09
CA MET A 152 -0.77 -17.43 15.69
C MET A 152 -1.66 -18.46 16.40
N VAL A 153 -2.01 -18.27 17.68
CA VAL A 153 -2.90 -19.23 18.36
C VAL A 153 -4.36 -19.14 17.92
N ARG A 154 -4.74 -18.05 17.22
CA ARG A 154 -6.06 -17.89 16.62
C ARG A 154 -6.12 -18.64 15.29
N ASP A 155 -7.30 -19.18 15.00
CA ASP A 155 -7.64 -19.78 13.71
C ASP A 155 -8.58 -18.81 12.98
N ALA A 156 -7.98 -17.81 12.33
CA ALA A 156 -8.70 -16.69 11.72
C ALA A 156 -8.84 -16.90 10.21
N THR A 157 -9.94 -16.41 9.64
CA THR A 157 -10.15 -16.42 8.18
C THR A 157 -9.35 -15.34 7.45
N LEU A 158 -8.85 -14.34 8.18
CA LEU A 158 -8.07 -13.23 7.66
C LEU A 158 -7.12 -12.71 8.73
N TYR A 159 -5.86 -12.53 8.38
CA TYR A 159 -4.84 -11.91 9.21
C TYR A 159 -4.61 -10.46 8.76
N LEU A 160 -4.57 -9.54 9.71
CA LEU A 160 -4.44 -8.11 9.45
C LEU A 160 -3.24 -7.56 10.20
N TYR A 161 -2.37 -6.84 9.50
CA TYR A 161 -1.18 -6.23 10.08
C TYR A 161 -1.18 -4.73 9.78
N ASP A 162 -1.29 -3.91 10.83
CA ASP A 162 -1.31 -2.44 10.72
C ASP A 162 0.05 -1.89 11.15
N GLU A 163 0.93 -1.63 10.17
CA GLU A 163 2.30 -1.13 10.38
C GLU A 163 3.08 -1.85 11.50
N PRO A 164 3.11 -3.19 11.53
CA PRO A 164 3.60 -3.95 12.68
C PRO A 164 5.11 -3.81 12.93
N LEU A 165 5.86 -3.17 12.02
CA LEU A 165 7.32 -3.01 12.07
C LEU A 165 7.76 -1.57 12.37
N ALA A 166 6.82 -0.60 12.41
CA ALA A 166 7.14 0.83 12.49
C ALA A 166 7.99 1.21 13.72
N ASN A 167 7.74 0.54 14.85
CA ASN A 167 8.36 0.82 16.15
C ASN A 167 9.67 0.05 16.42
N LEU A 168 10.26 -0.60 15.40
CA LEU A 168 11.48 -1.41 15.53
C LEU A 168 12.66 -0.76 14.83
N ASP A 169 13.85 -1.02 15.36
CA ASP A 169 15.11 -0.70 14.67
C ASP A 169 15.33 -1.59 13.44
N ALA A 170 16.28 -1.21 12.58
CA ALA A 170 16.52 -1.87 11.30
C ALA A 170 16.89 -3.36 11.45
N GLN A 171 17.65 -3.75 12.47
CA GLN A 171 18.08 -5.13 12.68
C GLN A 171 16.89 -6.00 13.12
N LEU A 172 16.08 -5.50 14.05
CA LEU A 172 14.87 -6.17 14.51
C LEU A 172 13.81 -6.26 13.41
N ARG A 173 13.71 -5.26 12.52
CA ARG A 173 12.78 -5.31 11.37
C ARG A 173 13.04 -6.51 10.46
N HIS A 174 14.30 -6.83 10.17
CA HIS A 174 14.62 -7.99 9.34
C HIS A 174 14.08 -9.28 9.95
N GLN A 175 14.40 -9.52 11.23
CA GLN A 175 13.93 -10.70 11.94
C GLN A 175 12.40 -10.75 12.05
N ALA A 176 11.76 -9.61 12.26
CA ALA A 176 10.32 -9.49 12.35
C ALA A 176 9.60 -9.81 11.04
N ARG A 177 10.18 -9.42 9.88
CA ARG A 177 9.65 -9.82 8.57
C ARG A 177 9.64 -11.34 8.42
N GLU A 178 10.72 -12.01 8.82
CA GLU A 178 10.79 -13.47 8.81
C GLU A 178 9.71 -14.10 9.73
N ASP A 179 9.49 -13.52 10.91
CA ASP A 179 8.46 -14.00 11.84
C ASP A 179 7.04 -13.86 11.23
N ILE A 180 6.76 -12.76 10.52
CA ILE A 180 5.49 -12.54 9.82
C ILE A 180 5.31 -13.53 8.67
N LEU A 181 6.33 -13.71 7.82
CA LEU A 181 6.29 -14.70 6.73
C LEU A 181 6.12 -16.12 7.26
N THR A 182 6.76 -16.44 8.38
CA THR A 182 6.62 -17.73 9.07
C THR A 182 5.19 -17.94 9.53
N LEU A 183 4.58 -16.94 10.19
CA LEU A 183 3.18 -17.01 10.60
C LEU A 183 2.26 -17.22 9.39
N HIS A 184 2.44 -16.41 8.34
CA HIS A 184 1.61 -16.48 7.14
C HIS A 184 1.68 -17.86 6.48
N ARG A 185 2.89 -18.42 6.28
CA ARG A 185 3.09 -19.78 5.75
C ARG A 185 2.48 -20.86 6.64
N GLN A 186 2.61 -20.74 7.95
CA GLN A 186 2.05 -21.70 8.90
C GLN A 186 0.51 -21.70 8.91
N LYS A 187 -0.12 -20.58 8.55
CA LYS A 187 -1.58 -20.44 8.53
C LYS A 187 -2.20 -20.73 7.17
N GLY A 188 -1.55 -20.33 6.09
CA GLY A 188 -2.10 -20.47 4.73
C GLY A 188 -3.40 -19.72 4.51
N GLN A 189 -3.71 -18.74 5.37
CA GLN A 189 -4.90 -17.89 5.29
C GLN A 189 -4.52 -16.56 4.65
N PRO A 190 -5.45 -15.88 3.97
CA PRO A 190 -5.18 -14.57 3.41
C PRO A 190 -4.76 -13.59 4.51
N ALA A 191 -3.88 -12.68 4.14
CA ALA A 191 -3.35 -11.65 5.00
C ALA A 191 -3.37 -10.29 4.29
N VAL A 192 -3.70 -9.23 5.04
CA VAL A 192 -3.54 -7.84 4.58
C VAL A 192 -2.52 -7.16 5.46
N TYR A 193 -1.47 -6.64 4.83
CA TYR A 193 -0.37 -5.95 5.48
C TYR A 193 -0.35 -4.48 5.05
N VAL A 194 -0.43 -3.57 6.01
CA VAL A 194 -0.34 -2.12 5.77
C VAL A 194 1.04 -1.64 6.15
N THR A 195 1.67 -0.88 5.26
CA THR A 195 2.94 -0.21 5.53
C THR A 195 3.07 1.09 4.75
N HIS A 196 3.96 1.96 5.22
CA HIS A 196 4.46 3.11 4.48
C HIS A 196 5.86 2.86 3.89
N ASP A 197 6.51 1.74 4.25
CA ASP A 197 7.84 1.34 3.77
C ASP A 197 7.71 0.51 2.49
N GLN A 198 8.26 1.04 1.39
CA GLN A 198 8.26 0.39 0.10
C GLN A 198 9.10 -0.90 0.09
N ALA A 199 10.21 -0.94 0.83
CA ALA A 199 11.07 -2.12 0.91
C ALA A 199 10.36 -3.26 1.62
N GLU A 200 9.52 -2.96 2.62
CA GLU A 200 8.64 -3.96 3.23
C GLU A 200 7.59 -4.47 2.24
N ALA A 201 6.92 -3.56 1.52
CA ALA A 201 5.92 -3.93 0.53
C ALA A 201 6.50 -4.87 -0.54
N MET A 202 7.67 -4.53 -1.07
CA MET A 202 8.40 -5.32 -2.07
C MET A 202 8.89 -6.67 -1.54
N ALA A 203 9.27 -6.74 -0.27
CA ALA A 203 9.84 -7.96 0.32
C ALA A 203 8.77 -8.96 0.80
N LEU A 204 7.58 -8.48 1.17
CA LEU A 204 6.54 -9.29 1.79
C LEU A 204 5.38 -9.62 0.83
N GLY A 205 4.95 -8.67 0.00
CA GLY A 205 3.69 -8.78 -0.72
C GLY A 205 3.77 -9.68 -1.94
N ASP A 206 2.84 -10.64 -2.04
CA ASP A 206 2.58 -11.36 -3.30
C ASP A 206 2.03 -10.40 -4.35
N ARG A 207 1.08 -9.55 -3.92
CA ARG A 207 0.64 -8.36 -4.64
C ARG A 207 0.54 -7.17 -3.70
N ILE A 208 0.73 -6.00 -4.29
CA ILE A 208 0.77 -4.72 -3.61
C ILE A 208 -0.28 -3.82 -4.28
N ALA A 209 -1.13 -3.20 -3.48
CA ALA A 209 -2.02 -2.13 -3.88
C ALA A 209 -1.44 -0.78 -3.42
N VAL A 210 -1.21 0.10 -4.40
CA VAL A 210 -0.77 1.48 -4.15
C VAL A 210 -2.00 2.36 -4.02
N MET A 211 -2.13 3.06 -2.91
CA MET A 211 -3.23 3.99 -2.62
C MET A 211 -2.76 5.43 -2.54
N ARG A 212 -3.59 6.35 -3.03
CA ARG A 212 -3.39 7.80 -2.94
C ARG A 212 -4.74 8.49 -2.74
N ASP A 213 -4.80 9.40 -1.77
CA ASP A 213 -5.99 10.25 -1.53
C ASP A 213 -7.31 9.44 -1.44
N GLY A 214 -7.26 8.29 -0.77
CA GLY A 214 -8.42 7.40 -0.58
C GLY A 214 -8.73 6.49 -1.77
N LYS A 215 -8.02 6.64 -2.91
CA LYS A 215 -8.24 5.91 -4.14
C LYS A 215 -7.14 4.89 -4.43
N LEU A 216 -7.54 3.76 -4.99
CA LEU A 216 -6.64 2.77 -5.55
C LEU A 216 -5.99 3.32 -6.82
N GLN A 217 -4.67 3.21 -6.94
CA GLN A 217 -3.90 3.65 -8.11
C GLN A 217 -3.53 2.47 -9.00
N GLN A 218 -2.95 1.42 -8.41
CA GLN A 218 -2.52 0.22 -9.12
C GLN A 218 -2.43 -0.96 -8.17
N VAL A 219 -2.70 -2.16 -8.69
CA VAL A 219 -2.43 -3.44 -8.03
C VAL A 219 -1.53 -4.25 -8.94
N GLY A 220 -0.48 -4.85 -8.38
CA GLY A 220 0.42 -5.71 -9.14
C GLY A 220 1.46 -6.38 -8.25
N SER A 221 2.33 -7.20 -8.84
CA SER A 221 3.53 -7.64 -8.14
C SER A 221 4.47 -6.45 -7.89
N GLY A 222 5.41 -6.59 -6.96
CA GLY A 222 6.42 -5.55 -6.73
C GLY A 222 7.19 -5.17 -8.00
N LEU A 223 7.54 -6.16 -8.82
CA LEU A 223 8.22 -5.92 -10.10
C LEU A 223 7.32 -5.19 -11.09
N ASP A 224 6.04 -5.56 -11.20
CA ASP A 224 5.10 -4.88 -12.10
C ASP A 224 4.90 -3.41 -11.73
N LEU A 225 4.76 -3.10 -10.43
CA LEU A 225 4.64 -1.71 -9.96
C LEU A 225 5.91 -0.90 -10.25
N TYR A 226 7.07 -1.55 -10.18
CA TYR A 226 8.36 -0.90 -10.42
C TYR A 226 8.63 -0.64 -11.90
N GLU A 227 8.46 -1.67 -12.73
CA GLU A 227 8.78 -1.66 -14.17
C GLU A 227 7.64 -1.14 -15.05
N ARG A 228 6.39 -1.25 -14.60
CA ARG A 228 5.20 -0.88 -15.38
C ARG A 228 4.22 -0.05 -14.54
N PRO A 229 4.66 1.09 -13.97
CA PRO A 229 3.76 1.97 -13.25
C PRO A 229 2.68 2.52 -14.19
N CYS A 230 1.42 2.52 -13.77
CA CYS A 230 0.28 2.98 -14.58
C CYS A 230 0.20 4.51 -14.68
N ASN A 231 0.85 5.23 -13.76
CA ASN A 231 0.88 6.68 -13.71
C ASN A 231 2.17 7.19 -13.01
N GLN A 232 2.41 8.50 -13.15
CA GLN A 232 3.57 9.19 -12.61
C GLN A 232 3.68 9.04 -11.08
N PHE A 233 2.55 9.02 -10.37
CA PHE A 233 2.54 8.87 -8.92
C PHE A 233 3.07 7.50 -8.50
N VAL A 234 2.60 6.41 -9.11
CA VAL A 234 3.11 5.06 -8.80
C VAL A 234 4.59 4.97 -9.15
N ALA A 235 4.99 5.51 -10.29
CA ALA A 235 6.41 5.54 -10.71
C ALA A 235 7.30 6.26 -9.69
N PHE A 236 6.84 7.40 -9.18
CA PHE A 236 7.56 8.19 -8.19
C PHE A 236 7.54 7.57 -6.80
N PHE A 237 6.39 7.03 -6.39
CA PHE A 237 6.18 6.47 -5.06
C PHE A 237 6.85 5.11 -4.87
N ILE A 238 7.06 4.34 -5.92
CA ILE A 238 7.68 3.01 -5.85
C ILE A 238 9.12 3.09 -6.34
N GLY A 239 10.10 2.93 -5.45
CA GLY A 239 11.53 3.00 -5.71
C GLY A 239 12.22 4.06 -4.85
N THR A 240 13.36 3.70 -4.25
CA THR A 240 14.21 4.62 -3.48
C THR A 240 15.67 4.47 -3.94
N PRO A 241 16.32 5.54 -4.44
CA PRO A 241 15.78 6.88 -4.68
C PRO A 241 14.63 6.90 -5.70
N GLY A 242 13.80 7.95 -5.63
CA GLY A 242 12.66 8.11 -6.53
C GLY A 242 13.08 8.27 -8.00
N ILE A 243 12.14 8.01 -8.91
CA ILE A 243 12.38 8.21 -10.36
C ILE A 243 12.68 9.68 -10.67
N ASN A 244 13.62 9.93 -11.59
CA ASN A 244 13.86 11.27 -12.12
C ASN A 244 12.77 11.64 -13.12
N LEU A 245 12.26 12.87 -13.04
CA LEU A 245 11.19 13.37 -13.91
C LEU A 245 11.66 14.61 -14.66
N PHE A 246 11.58 14.58 -15.99
CA PHE A 246 11.96 15.67 -16.87
C PHE A 246 10.80 16.06 -17.79
N GLU A 247 10.61 17.35 -18.00
CA GLU A 247 9.62 17.84 -18.97
C GLU A 247 10.26 17.90 -20.35
N VAL A 248 9.77 17.12 -21.30
CA VAL A 248 10.37 16.99 -22.63
C VAL A 248 9.36 17.30 -23.72
N GLU A 249 9.82 17.86 -24.83
CA GLU A 249 9.02 18.06 -26.03
C GLU A 249 9.30 16.95 -27.06
N VAL A 250 8.25 16.43 -27.71
CA VAL A 250 8.41 15.45 -28.77
C VAL A 250 8.65 16.15 -30.10
N ARG A 251 9.81 15.90 -30.73
CA ARG A 251 10.18 16.48 -32.03
C ARG A 251 10.64 15.42 -33.02
N PRO A 252 10.53 15.66 -34.33
CA PRO A 252 11.18 14.80 -35.32
C PRO A 252 12.71 14.90 -35.17
N ASP A 253 13.40 13.79 -35.43
CA ASP A 253 14.85 13.78 -35.62
C ASP A 253 15.15 14.41 -36.98
N GLU A 254 15.76 15.60 -36.96
CA GLU A 254 16.06 16.38 -38.16
C GLU A 254 17.19 15.75 -39.01
N ARG A 255 17.87 14.72 -38.49
CA ARG A 255 18.98 14.06 -39.17
C ARG A 255 18.47 13.09 -40.24
N PRO A 256 18.87 13.25 -41.52
CA PRO A 256 18.34 12.45 -42.63
C PRO A 256 18.52 10.94 -42.45
N GLU A 257 19.63 10.50 -41.85
CA GLU A 257 19.90 9.07 -41.64
C GLU A 257 18.99 8.39 -40.61
N HIS A 258 18.23 9.16 -39.83
CA HIS A 258 17.33 8.64 -38.80
C HIS A 258 15.87 8.48 -39.28
N GLY A 259 15.58 8.81 -40.54
CA GLY A 259 14.36 8.40 -41.24
C GLY A 259 13.05 8.86 -40.59
N GLY A 260 13.01 10.07 -40.00
CA GLY A 260 11.80 10.64 -39.40
C GLY A 260 11.43 10.06 -38.03
N ARG A 261 12.36 9.39 -37.34
CA ARG A 261 12.18 8.96 -35.94
C ARG A 261 11.95 10.16 -35.02
N LEU A 262 11.25 9.94 -33.91
CA LEU A 262 11.02 10.97 -32.90
C LEU A 262 12.16 11.05 -31.87
N ARG A 263 12.32 12.23 -31.29
CA ARG A 263 13.20 12.53 -30.16
C ARG A 263 12.43 13.20 -29.02
N LEU A 264 12.92 13.00 -27.81
CA LEU A 264 12.52 13.71 -26.60
C LEU A 264 13.54 14.84 -26.37
N VAL A 265 13.07 16.08 -26.40
CA VAL A 265 13.92 17.28 -26.33
C VAL A 265 13.70 18.00 -25.00
N HIS A 266 14.78 18.15 -24.24
CA HIS A 266 14.87 18.93 -23.01
C HIS A 266 15.91 20.05 -23.24
N PRO A 267 15.86 21.22 -22.56
CA PRO A 267 16.87 22.26 -22.80
C PRO A 267 18.31 21.80 -22.52
N ALA A 268 18.50 20.89 -21.56
CA ALA A 268 19.81 20.28 -21.25
C ALA A 268 20.21 19.05 -22.09
N PHE A 269 19.30 18.38 -22.80
CA PHE A 269 19.61 17.11 -23.51
C PHE A 269 18.57 16.75 -24.57
N SER A 270 18.93 15.89 -25.52
CA SER A 270 17.99 15.32 -26.49
C SER A 270 18.22 13.83 -26.66
N LEU A 271 17.18 13.02 -26.46
CA LEU A 271 17.25 11.55 -26.50
C LEU A 271 16.40 11.00 -27.64
N PRO A 272 16.87 9.98 -28.38
CA PRO A 272 16.04 9.33 -29.40
C PRO A 272 14.95 8.49 -28.74
N VAL A 273 13.75 8.49 -29.32
CA VAL A 273 12.68 7.57 -28.93
C VAL A 273 12.99 6.19 -29.51
N PRO A 274 13.07 5.12 -28.69
CA PRO A 274 13.23 3.75 -29.19
C PRO A 274 12.18 3.36 -30.22
N ALA A 275 12.56 2.53 -31.20
CA ALA A 275 11.65 2.09 -32.26
C ALA A 275 10.35 1.47 -31.74
N GLU A 276 10.43 0.71 -30.64
CA GLU A 276 9.30 0.07 -29.96
C GLU A 276 8.30 1.02 -29.29
N PHE A 277 8.68 2.30 -29.10
CA PHE A 277 7.83 3.33 -28.48
C PHE A 277 7.36 4.40 -29.47
N GLN A 278 7.83 4.37 -30.74
CA GLN A 278 7.48 5.38 -31.74
C GLN A 278 5.97 5.51 -31.90
N THR A 279 5.25 4.40 -32.07
CA THR A 279 3.79 4.39 -32.29
C THR A 279 3.00 5.06 -31.16
N GLN A 280 3.41 4.82 -29.90
CA GLN A 280 2.77 5.41 -28.72
C GLN A 280 3.07 6.91 -28.59
N VAL A 281 4.20 7.37 -29.12
CA VAL A 281 4.69 8.76 -28.97
C VAL A 281 4.29 9.66 -30.14
N VAL A 282 4.05 9.12 -31.34
CA VAL A 282 3.59 9.88 -32.52
C VAL A 282 2.41 10.82 -32.26
N PRO A 283 1.35 10.43 -31.51
CA PRO A 283 0.23 11.34 -31.21
C PRO A 283 0.62 12.61 -30.46
N TYR A 284 1.79 12.62 -29.82
CA TYR A 284 2.30 13.71 -28.99
C TYR A 284 3.32 14.59 -29.72
N LEU A 285 3.48 14.44 -31.04
CA LEU A 285 4.39 15.29 -31.84
C LEU A 285 4.09 16.79 -31.63
N GLY A 286 5.13 17.56 -31.27
CA GLY A 286 5.04 18.98 -30.94
C GLY A 286 4.45 19.29 -29.55
N GLN A 287 4.10 18.25 -28.78
CA GLN A 287 3.56 18.39 -27.43
C GLN A 287 4.62 18.07 -26.37
N ARG A 288 4.31 18.43 -25.13
CA ARG A 288 5.14 18.12 -23.96
C ARG A 288 4.71 16.81 -23.33
N LEU A 289 5.67 16.07 -22.80
CA LEU A 289 5.52 14.84 -22.03
C LEU A 289 6.39 14.91 -20.77
N THR A 290 6.05 14.11 -19.77
CA THR A 290 6.94 13.87 -18.63
C THR A 290 7.75 12.60 -18.86
N LEU A 291 9.06 12.74 -19.02
CA LEU A 291 10.02 11.65 -19.10
C LEU A 291 10.46 11.20 -17.71
N GLY A 292 10.22 9.92 -17.40
CA GLY A 292 10.71 9.24 -16.22
C GLY A 292 11.96 8.41 -16.50
N ILE A 293 13.03 8.61 -15.73
CA ILE A 293 14.24 7.75 -15.77
C ILE A 293 14.61 7.32 -14.35
N ARG A 294 14.61 6.02 -14.11
CA ARG A 294 15.03 5.45 -12.82
C ARG A 294 16.52 5.72 -12.56
N PRO A 295 16.93 6.00 -11.31
CA PRO A 295 18.32 6.37 -11.00
C PRO A 295 19.36 5.33 -11.44
N GLU A 296 19.06 4.06 -11.30
CA GLU A 296 19.95 2.94 -11.69
C GLU A 296 20.03 2.72 -13.21
N HIS A 297 19.16 3.37 -13.98
CA HIS A 297 19.15 3.35 -15.44
C HIS A 297 19.99 4.47 -16.06
N LEU A 298 20.69 5.23 -15.21
CA LEU A 298 21.73 6.18 -15.55
C LEU A 298 23.08 5.60 -15.13
N GLN A 299 23.97 5.34 -16.09
CA GLN A 299 25.30 4.79 -15.82
C GLN A 299 26.37 5.56 -16.60
N PRO A 300 27.62 5.66 -16.11
CA PRO A 300 28.70 6.20 -16.92
C PRO A 300 28.83 5.37 -18.21
N PRO A 301 28.99 5.98 -19.40
CA PRO A 301 28.99 5.26 -20.69
C PRO A 301 29.87 4.01 -20.73
N ARG A 302 31.08 4.07 -20.14
CA ARG A 302 32.03 2.94 -20.10
C ARG A 302 31.65 1.82 -19.13
N ARG A 303 30.62 2.01 -18.31
CA ARG A 303 30.17 1.09 -17.25
C ARG A 303 28.72 0.64 -17.44
N ALA A 304 28.03 1.15 -18.46
CA ALA A 304 26.68 0.74 -18.79
C ALA A 304 26.69 -0.72 -19.28
N ASP A 305 25.71 -1.50 -18.83
CA ASP A 305 25.43 -2.88 -19.26
C ASP A 305 24.36 -2.93 -20.37
N PHE A 306 24.11 -1.80 -21.02
CA PHE A 306 23.16 -1.62 -22.11
C PHE A 306 23.83 -0.86 -23.27
N ALA A 307 23.20 -0.91 -24.44
CA ALA A 307 23.71 -0.22 -25.62
C ALA A 307 23.79 1.30 -25.36
N VAL A 308 24.98 1.88 -25.55
CA VAL A 308 25.21 3.32 -25.43
C VAL A 308 25.51 3.89 -26.80
N SER A 309 24.83 4.98 -27.13
CA SER A 309 25.13 5.86 -28.25
C SER A 309 25.50 7.25 -27.73
N GLU A 310 26.19 8.07 -28.52
CA GLU A 310 26.47 9.47 -28.13
C GLU A 310 25.16 10.23 -27.86
N ASP A 311 24.12 9.92 -28.63
CA ASP A 311 22.76 10.50 -28.53
C ASP A 311 21.95 10.04 -27.32
N SER A 312 22.41 9.04 -26.57
CA SER A 312 21.68 8.49 -25.42
C SER A 312 22.33 8.90 -24.09
N THR A 313 22.84 10.14 -24.02
CA THR A 313 23.55 10.63 -22.83
C THR A 313 22.95 11.93 -22.30
N ILE A 314 22.98 12.08 -20.97
CA ILE A 314 22.66 13.30 -20.24
C ILE A 314 23.92 13.74 -19.50
N ARG A 315 24.28 15.01 -19.57
CA ARG A 315 25.37 15.57 -18.74
C ARG A 315 24.77 16.19 -17.49
N GLY A 316 25.41 15.97 -16.34
CA GLY A 316 25.00 16.58 -15.08
C GLY A 316 26.20 17.00 -14.23
N LEU A 317 26.06 18.14 -13.54
CA LEU A 317 27.02 18.62 -12.56
C LEU A 317 26.87 17.82 -11.27
N VAL A 318 27.95 17.19 -10.78
CA VAL A 318 27.92 16.38 -9.56
C VAL A 318 27.92 17.27 -8.32
N ASN A 319 26.83 17.24 -7.56
CA ASN A 319 26.68 18.04 -6.34
C ASN A 319 27.05 17.25 -5.10
N VAL A 320 26.59 16.00 -5.01
CA VAL A 320 26.77 15.12 -3.85
C VAL A 320 27.04 13.70 -4.33
N ILE A 321 27.97 13.03 -3.64
CA ILE A 321 28.26 11.61 -3.83
C ILE A 321 28.01 10.93 -2.49
N GLU A 322 27.03 10.03 -2.47
CA GLU A 322 26.67 9.21 -1.33
C GLU A 322 27.16 7.76 -1.58
N PRO A 323 28.22 7.30 -0.89
CA PRO A 323 28.72 5.95 -1.08
C PRO A 323 27.71 4.90 -0.60
N THR A 324 27.57 3.81 -1.36
CA THR A 324 26.78 2.64 -0.96
C THR A 324 27.67 1.38 -0.92
N VAL A 325 27.11 0.26 -0.44
CA VAL A 325 27.85 -1.02 -0.41
C VAL A 325 28.21 -1.49 -1.82
N SER A 326 27.32 -1.29 -2.79
CA SER A 326 27.46 -1.76 -4.18
C SER A 326 27.94 -0.68 -5.17
N GLY A 327 28.15 0.56 -4.74
CA GLY A 327 28.53 1.66 -5.63
C GLY A 327 28.37 3.02 -4.98
N CYS A 328 27.60 3.91 -5.60
CA CYS A 328 27.22 5.18 -5.00
C CYS A 328 25.91 5.71 -5.59
N THR A 329 25.19 6.48 -4.78
CA THR A 329 24.12 7.36 -5.25
C THR A 329 24.74 8.74 -5.48
N VAL A 330 24.51 9.33 -6.64
CA VAL A 330 25.07 10.62 -7.04
C VAL A 330 23.92 11.56 -7.33
N TYR A 331 23.93 12.72 -6.69
CA TYR A 331 22.95 13.78 -6.91
C TYR A 331 23.58 14.83 -7.82
N LEU A 332 22.90 15.16 -8.91
CA LEU A 332 23.39 16.01 -9.98
C LEU A 332 22.38 17.11 -10.32
N SER A 333 22.85 18.18 -10.95
CA SER A 333 21.98 19.15 -11.61
C SER A 333 22.17 19.13 -13.13
N THR A 334 21.10 19.38 -13.88
CA THR A 334 21.14 19.55 -15.34
C THR A 334 21.98 20.77 -15.73
N LEU A 335 22.57 20.74 -16.93
CA LEU A 335 23.37 21.82 -17.48
C LEU A 335 22.51 22.75 -18.35
N GLU A 336 21.71 23.60 -17.71
CA GLU A 336 20.85 24.61 -18.36
C GLU A 336 20.75 25.88 -17.49
N PRO A 337 20.23 27.01 -18.00
CA PRO A 337 20.16 28.28 -17.25
C PRO A 337 19.39 28.19 -15.92
N THR A 338 18.40 27.31 -15.84
CA THR A 338 17.66 27.01 -14.60
C THR A 338 17.85 25.53 -14.28
N PRO A 339 18.91 25.16 -13.52
CA PRO A 339 19.23 23.77 -13.25
C PRO A 339 18.10 23.04 -12.52
N ARG A 340 17.89 21.79 -12.88
CA ARG A 340 17.00 20.85 -12.19
C ARG A 340 17.82 19.71 -11.60
N ASP A 341 17.48 19.32 -10.39
CA ASP A 341 18.16 18.23 -9.71
C ASP A 341 17.64 16.87 -10.19
N PHE A 342 18.55 15.91 -10.28
CA PHE A 342 18.27 14.52 -10.57
C PHE A 342 19.31 13.62 -9.90
N VAL A 343 19.03 12.33 -9.81
CA VAL A 343 19.84 11.36 -9.08
C VAL A 343 20.16 10.15 -9.94
N ALA A 344 21.38 9.64 -9.82
CA ALA A 344 21.83 8.41 -10.46
C ALA A 344 22.37 7.42 -9.43
N THR A 345 22.01 6.15 -9.53
CA THR A 345 22.56 5.09 -8.69
C THR A 345 23.55 4.28 -9.51
N LEU A 346 24.84 4.56 -9.28
CA LEU A 346 25.93 4.01 -10.07
C LEU A 346 26.39 2.68 -9.47
N LYS A 347 26.62 1.68 -10.33
CA LYS A 347 27.19 0.36 -9.92
C LYS A 347 28.67 0.43 -9.54
N ALA A 348 29.31 1.59 -9.74
CA ALA A 348 30.70 1.83 -9.42
C ALA A 348 30.82 3.03 -8.48
N ARG A 349 31.86 3.03 -7.64
CA ARG A 349 32.18 4.19 -6.81
C ARG A 349 32.74 5.31 -7.67
N LEU A 350 32.19 6.50 -7.50
CA LEU A 350 32.73 7.72 -8.08
C LEU A 350 33.69 8.39 -7.09
N PRO A 351 34.95 8.67 -7.46
CA PRO A 351 35.88 9.37 -6.58
C PRO A 351 35.38 10.77 -6.21
N GLY A 352 35.71 11.24 -4.99
CA GLY A 352 35.32 12.58 -4.53
C GLY A 352 35.87 13.73 -5.38
N SER A 353 36.91 13.49 -6.20
CA SER A 353 37.45 14.47 -7.15
C SER A 353 36.48 14.86 -8.27
N TYR A 354 35.36 14.15 -8.42
CA TYR A 354 34.30 14.48 -9.35
C TYR A 354 33.27 15.47 -8.78
N LEU A 355 33.29 15.77 -7.48
CA LEU A 355 32.43 16.82 -6.89
C LEU A 355 32.68 18.16 -7.60
N GLY A 356 31.59 18.83 -8.00
CA GLY A 356 31.63 20.08 -8.75
C GLY A 356 32.07 19.94 -10.22
N ARG A 357 32.22 18.72 -10.73
CA ARG A 357 32.50 18.45 -12.15
C ARG A 357 31.26 17.89 -12.82
N ASP A 358 31.13 18.15 -14.12
CA ASP A 358 30.09 17.52 -14.91
C ASP A 358 30.55 16.17 -15.46
N ILE A 359 29.62 15.22 -15.51
CA ILE A 359 29.87 13.87 -16.03
C ILE A 359 28.79 13.46 -17.04
N PRO A 360 29.13 12.69 -18.08
CA PRO A 360 28.15 12.07 -18.95
C PRO A 360 27.56 10.82 -18.30
N LEU A 361 26.24 10.70 -18.36
CA LEU A 361 25.47 9.54 -17.94
C LEU A 361 24.70 9.00 -19.15
N ALA A 362 25.01 7.77 -19.54
CA ALA A 362 24.23 7.03 -20.53
C ALA A 362 22.88 6.63 -19.94
N VAL A 363 21.83 6.77 -20.75
CA VAL A 363 20.45 6.45 -20.41
C VAL A 363 20.07 5.11 -21.03
N ASN A 364 19.52 4.19 -20.23
CA ASN A 364 18.90 2.99 -20.77
C ASN A 364 17.54 3.32 -21.41
N LEU A 365 17.55 3.63 -22.70
CA LEU A 365 16.36 4.11 -23.42
C LEU A 365 15.19 3.11 -23.43
N ARG A 366 15.45 1.80 -23.31
CA ARG A 366 14.39 0.77 -23.26
C ARG A 366 13.62 0.73 -21.96
N LYS A 367 14.11 1.42 -20.93
CA LYS A 367 13.58 1.43 -19.57
C LYS A 367 13.13 2.83 -19.13
N ILE A 368 12.98 3.73 -20.10
CA ILE A 368 12.35 5.04 -19.83
C ILE A 368 10.86 4.85 -19.61
N HIS A 369 10.26 5.81 -18.92
CA HIS A 369 8.82 5.94 -18.80
C HIS A 369 8.38 7.27 -19.41
N LEU A 370 7.19 7.30 -20.00
CA LEU A 370 6.57 8.53 -20.49
C LEU A 370 5.19 8.67 -19.88
N PHE A 371 4.88 9.85 -19.37
CA PHE A 371 3.60 10.19 -18.78
C PHE A 371 2.97 11.38 -19.49
N ASP A 372 1.65 11.33 -19.64
CA ASP A 372 0.86 12.46 -20.12
C ASP A 372 0.90 13.59 -19.07
N PRO A 373 1.22 14.84 -19.44
CA PRO A 373 1.29 15.95 -18.48
C PRO A 373 -0.08 16.37 -17.93
N ALA A 374 -1.18 16.04 -18.60
CA ALA A 374 -2.51 16.48 -18.19
C ALA A 374 -3.06 15.63 -17.03
N ASP A 375 -2.89 14.31 -17.08
CA ASP A 375 -3.45 13.37 -16.10
C ASP A 375 -2.40 12.48 -15.41
N GLY A 376 -1.14 12.54 -15.84
CA GLY A 376 -0.03 11.75 -15.30
C GLY A 376 -0.06 10.28 -15.70
N ARG A 377 -0.91 9.85 -16.64
CA ARG A 377 -1.05 8.46 -17.07
C ARG A 377 0.17 7.99 -17.86
N ALA A 378 0.60 6.76 -17.63
CA ALA A 378 1.72 6.15 -18.35
C ALA A 378 1.33 5.78 -19.80
N LEU A 379 2.20 6.14 -20.74
CA LEU A 379 2.00 5.94 -22.18
C LEU A 379 2.57 4.61 -22.70
N LEU A 380 3.67 4.13 -22.10
CA LEU A 380 4.43 3.00 -22.62
C LEU A 380 3.95 1.62 -22.13
N HIS A 381 3.23 1.58 -21.00
CA HIS A 381 2.85 0.33 -20.34
C HIS A 381 1.33 0.24 -20.08
N GLY A 382 0.54 0.84 -20.96
CA GLY A 382 -0.89 1.15 -20.82
C GLY A 382 -1.73 0.18 -19.97
N ALA A 383 -2.48 0.78 -19.03
CA ALA A 383 -3.52 0.24 -18.14
C ALA A 383 -3.47 -1.27 -17.88
N ALA A 384 -2.62 -1.71 -16.95
CA ALA A 384 -2.95 -2.89 -16.16
C ALA A 384 -4.31 -2.62 -15.49
N ALA A 385 -5.37 -3.21 -16.06
CA ALA A 385 -6.74 -3.08 -15.60
C ALA A 385 -6.79 -3.37 -14.09
N ALA A 386 -7.59 -2.57 -13.36
CA ALA A 386 -8.17 -3.02 -12.12
C ALA A 386 -8.63 -4.47 -12.33
N VAL A 387 -8.14 -5.39 -11.50
CA VAL A 387 -8.49 -6.82 -11.61
C VAL A 387 -10.00 -6.90 -11.76
N PRO A 388 -10.53 -7.46 -12.87
CA PRO A 388 -11.96 -7.55 -13.04
C PRO A 388 -12.49 -8.38 -11.88
N VAL A 389 -13.36 -7.80 -11.05
CA VAL A 389 -14.24 -8.56 -10.19
C VAL A 389 -15.05 -9.42 -11.15
N PRO A 390 -14.99 -10.76 -11.08
CA PRO A 390 -15.94 -11.56 -11.85
C PRO A 390 -17.33 -11.14 -11.36
N ALA A 391 -18.13 -10.54 -12.24
CA ALA A 391 -19.51 -10.19 -11.96
C ALA A 391 -20.28 -11.48 -11.65
N ALA A 392 -20.33 -11.86 -10.38
CA ALA A 392 -21.19 -12.92 -9.91
C ALA A 392 -22.52 -12.26 -9.54
N ALA A 393 -23.53 -12.48 -10.38
CA ALA A 393 -24.92 -12.26 -10.00
C ALA A 393 -25.22 -13.13 -8.78
N VAL A 394 -25.19 -12.53 -7.59
CA VAL A 394 -25.77 -13.15 -6.39
C VAL A 394 -27.28 -13.00 -6.51
N PRO A 395 -28.06 -14.09 -6.56
CA PRO A 395 -29.52 -13.97 -6.52
C PRO A 395 -29.89 -13.42 -5.14
N VAL A 396 -30.53 -12.25 -5.13
CA VAL A 396 -31.25 -11.75 -3.97
C VAL A 396 -32.22 -12.84 -3.54
N PRO A 397 -32.16 -13.37 -2.31
CA PRO A 397 -33.18 -14.32 -1.86
C PRO A 397 -34.51 -13.59 -1.88
N ALA A 398 -35.43 -14.09 -2.70
CA ALA A 398 -36.79 -13.60 -2.78
C ALA A 398 -37.38 -13.55 -1.36
N ALA A 399 -37.92 -12.39 -1.00
CA ALA A 399 -38.70 -12.23 0.21
C ALA A 399 -39.74 -13.37 0.27
N VAL A 400 -39.64 -14.19 1.32
CA VAL A 400 -40.70 -15.15 1.68
C VAL A 400 -41.89 -14.31 2.12
N ASN A 401 -42.73 -13.92 1.16
CA ASN A 401 -44.08 -13.46 1.44
C ASN A 401 -44.92 -14.67 1.82
N GLY A 402 -44.82 -15.06 3.09
CA GLY A 402 -45.83 -15.88 3.74
C GLY A 402 -47.12 -15.08 3.85
N ARG A 403 -47.98 -15.14 2.84
CA ARG A 403 -49.40 -14.84 2.97
C ARG A 403 -50.10 -16.12 3.43
N SER A 404 -50.26 -16.28 4.74
CA SER A 404 -51.35 -17.07 5.29
C SER A 404 -52.62 -16.23 5.20
N ALA A 405 -53.60 -16.71 4.45
CA ALA A 405 -54.97 -16.25 4.53
C ALA A 405 -55.52 -16.53 5.94
N GLY A 406 -56.15 -15.54 6.56
CA GLY A 406 -56.78 -15.68 7.87
C GLY A 406 -57.43 -14.37 8.33
N ASP A 407 -58.74 -14.31 8.16
CA ASP A 407 -59.74 -13.46 8.82
C ASP A 407 -59.65 -11.93 8.78
N GLU A 408 -60.56 -11.38 7.97
CA GLU A 408 -61.25 -10.12 8.24
C GLU A 408 -62.03 -10.21 9.57
N THR A 409 -61.70 -9.35 10.53
CA THR A 409 -62.73 -8.78 11.42
C THR A 409 -62.42 -7.32 11.72
N ASP A 410 -63.23 -6.51 11.07
CA ASP A 410 -63.71 -5.17 11.40
C ASP A 410 -63.52 -4.72 12.87
N ARG A 411 -62.92 -3.52 13.05
CA ARG A 411 -63.26 -2.58 14.14
C ARG A 411 -62.67 -1.20 13.90
N GLN A 412 -63.59 -0.27 13.62
CA GLN A 412 -63.45 1.19 13.65
C GLN A 412 -63.05 1.73 15.05
N GLY A 413 -62.35 2.87 15.10
CA GLY A 413 -62.19 3.63 16.37
C GLY A 413 -61.19 4.80 16.41
N LYS A 414 -61.59 5.96 15.87
CA LYS A 414 -61.47 7.37 16.35
C LYS A 414 -60.24 7.93 17.13
N ALA A 415 -60.00 9.22 16.80
CA ALA A 415 -59.44 10.38 17.56
C ALA A 415 -57.90 10.47 17.69
N THR A 416 -57.18 11.46 17.15
CA THR A 416 -57.15 12.94 17.37
C THR A 416 -56.73 13.37 18.79
N VAL A 417 -55.68 14.20 18.88
CA VAL A 417 -55.30 15.25 19.88
C VAL A 417 -53.75 15.30 19.93
N GLN A 418 -53.11 16.27 19.29
CA GLN A 418 -52.65 17.59 19.80
C GLN A 418 -51.37 17.55 20.67
N GLU A 419 -50.35 18.20 20.12
CA GLU A 419 -49.13 18.79 20.72
C GLU A 419 -49.46 19.75 21.90
N PRO A 420 -48.50 20.17 22.77
CA PRO A 420 -47.36 21.00 22.33
C PRO A 420 -46.05 20.96 23.14
N ALA A 421 -45.10 21.72 22.60
CA ALA A 421 -43.73 22.02 23.02
C ALA A 421 -43.55 22.85 24.31
N LYS A 422 -42.33 22.74 24.88
CA LYS A 422 -41.47 23.73 25.58
C LYS A 422 -40.29 22.93 26.19
N GLU A 423 -39.04 23.39 26.32
CA GLU A 423 -38.56 24.71 26.73
C GLU A 423 -37.03 24.81 26.46
N GLN A 424 -36.58 25.99 26.06
CA GLN A 424 -35.18 26.45 26.06
C GLN A 424 -34.87 27.12 27.39
N GLN A 425 -33.63 26.99 27.91
CA GLN A 425 -32.88 28.01 28.66
C GLN A 425 -31.46 27.45 28.97
N THR A 426 -30.42 27.96 28.30
CA THR A 426 -29.46 29.00 28.76
C THR A 426 -28.58 28.60 29.95
N SER A 427 -27.26 28.59 29.74
CA SER A 427 -26.23 29.02 30.70
C SER A 427 -24.85 28.96 30.02
N GLU A 428 -24.46 30.05 29.36
CA GLU A 428 -23.06 30.39 29.09
C GLU A 428 -22.61 31.37 30.18
N ALA A 429 -21.51 31.07 30.86
CA ALA A 429 -20.51 32.03 31.35
C ALA A 429 -19.40 31.31 32.13
N SER A 430 -18.14 31.62 31.78
CA SER A 430 -16.97 31.88 32.66
C SER A 430 -15.68 31.26 32.09
N THR A 431 -14.89 31.99 31.28
CA THR A 431 -13.59 32.63 31.64
C THR A 431 -12.53 31.64 32.17
N GLU A 432 -11.57 31.23 31.32
CA GLU A 432 -10.17 31.71 31.26
C GLU A 432 -9.22 31.22 32.38
N ARG A 433 -8.10 30.65 31.91
CA ARG A 433 -6.69 30.80 32.37
C ARG A 433 -6.30 30.46 33.81
N GLU A 434 -5.37 29.51 33.94
CA GLU A 434 -4.03 29.61 34.57
C GLU A 434 -3.42 28.18 34.61
N GLU A 435 -2.31 27.91 33.91
CA GLU A 435 -0.90 28.06 34.32
C GLU A 435 -0.35 26.88 35.16
N GLN A 436 0.69 26.25 34.59
CA GLN A 436 1.87 25.63 35.22
C GLN A 436 1.71 24.69 36.43
N ALA A 437 1.98 23.40 36.17
CA ALA A 437 2.94 22.58 36.92
C ALA A 437 3.39 21.37 36.07
#